data_AF-A0AAU1BLC6-F1
#
_entry.id   AF-A0AAU1BLC6-F1
#
_cell.length_a   1.000
_cell.length_b   1.000
_cell.length_c   1.000
_cell.angle_alpha   90.00
_cell.angle_beta   90.00
_cell.angle_gamma   90.00
#
_symmetry.space_group_name_H-M   'P 1'
#
loop_
_entity.id
_entity.type
_entity.pdbx_description
1 polymer ?
#
loop_
_entity_poly.entity_id
_entity_poly.type
_entity_poly.pdbx_seq_one_letter_code
_entity_poly.pdbx_strand_id
1 'polypeptide(L)'
;MPARTITLDEHAADRVIEVRAGTRVLIRLHSTYRSAPTSSDTRTLAPVDRSVTTPTRTCEPGAGCGIAFADFAARRAGTAQILAHRNSCGEARPCGPGQGDFAVTIKIT
;
A
#
# COMPACT_ATOMS: atom_id res chain seq x y z
N MET A 1 -1.96 -25.12 4.97
CA MET A 1 -2.64 -24.49 3.82
C MET A 1 -1.74 -23.36 3.33
N PRO A 2 -1.36 -23.29 2.05
CA PRO A 2 -0.53 -22.19 1.57
C PRO A 2 -1.28 -20.88 1.78
N ALA A 3 -0.63 -19.92 2.44
CA ALA A 3 -1.19 -18.58 2.59
C ALA A 3 -1.41 -18.02 1.17
N ARG A 4 -2.66 -17.69 0.84
CA ARG A 4 -2.95 -17.03 -0.43
C ARG A 4 -2.36 -15.62 -0.35
N THR A 5 -1.47 -15.27 -1.26
CA THR A 5 -0.91 -13.92 -1.33
C THR A 5 -1.54 -13.19 -2.50
N ILE A 6 -2.07 -12.01 -2.24
CA ILE A 6 -2.52 -11.08 -3.27
C ILE A 6 -1.57 -9.89 -3.30
N THR A 7 -1.24 -9.41 -4.49
CA THR A 7 -0.45 -8.20 -4.68
C THR A 7 -1.37 -7.12 -5.20
N LEU A 8 -1.37 -5.96 -4.55
CA LEU A 8 -2.10 -4.77 -4.94
C LEU A 8 -1.11 -3.65 -5.18
N ASP A 9 -1.36 -2.88 -6.22
CA ASP A 9 -0.57 -1.73 -6.62
C ASP A 9 -1.47 -0.49 -6.75
N GLU A 10 -0.93 0.61 -7.29
CA GLU A 10 -1.68 1.86 -7.48
C GLU A 10 -3.01 1.70 -8.22
N HIS A 11 -3.20 0.68 -9.07
CA HIS A 11 -4.48 0.43 -9.77
C HIS A 11 -5.61 -0.04 -8.84
N ALA A 12 -5.27 -0.51 -7.63
CA ALA A 12 -6.24 -0.87 -6.61
C ALA A 12 -6.71 0.32 -5.76
N ALA A 13 -6.19 1.53 -6.03
CA ALA A 13 -6.67 2.75 -5.40
C ALA A 13 -8.19 2.89 -5.58
N ASP A 14 -8.87 3.28 -4.52
CA ASP A 14 -10.32 3.48 -4.43
C ASP A 14 -11.16 2.24 -4.79
N ARG A 15 -10.53 1.05 -4.78
CA ARG A 15 -11.21 -0.23 -4.96
C ARG A 15 -11.50 -0.91 -3.63
N VAL A 16 -12.49 -1.80 -3.68
CA VAL A 16 -12.79 -2.74 -2.62
C VAL A 16 -12.28 -4.11 -3.05
N ILE A 17 -11.35 -4.67 -2.29
CA ILE A 17 -10.75 -5.97 -2.54
C ILE A 17 -11.26 -6.95 -1.50
N GLU A 18 -11.95 -7.99 -1.97
CA GLU A 18 -12.45 -9.06 -1.11
C GLU A 18 -11.40 -10.18 -0.97
N VAL A 19 -11.06 -10.50 0.27
CA VAL A 19 -10.10 -11.56 0.61
C VAL A 19 -10.63 -12.42 1.75
N ARG A 20 -10.04 -13.59 1.95
CA ARG A 20 -10.36 -14.46 3.08
C ARG A 20 -9.41 -14.24 4.24
N ALA A 21 -9.86 -14.46 5.47
CA ALA A 21 -8.94 -14.53 6.61
C ALA A 21 -7.83 -15.56 6.35
N GLY A 22 -6.59 -15.21 6.68
CA GLY A 22 -5.38 -15.98 6.35
C GLY A 22 -4.72 -15.59 5.02
N THR A 23 -5.31 -14.68 4.25
CA THR A 23 -4.69 -14.13 3.03
C THR A 23 -3.64 -13.09 3.39
N ARG A 24 -2.50 -13.10 2.69
CA ARG A 24 -1.50 -12.01 2.72
C ARG A 24 -1.81 -10.99 1.64
N VAL A 25 -1.77 -9.72 2.01
CA VAL A 25 -2.02 -8.58 1.15
C VAL A 25 -0.71 -7.81 1.04
N LEU A 26 -0.04 -7.97 -0.09
CA LEU A 26 1.18 -7.25 -0.41
C LEU A 26 0.83 -5.99 -1.18
N ILE A 27 1.16 -4.84 -0.61
CA ILE A 27 1.02 -3.54 -1.26
C ILE A 27 2.33 -3.17 -1.91
N ARG A 28 2.28 -2.82 -3.19
CA ARG A 28 3.45 -2.45 -3.99
C ARG A 28 3.12 -1.20 -4.80
N LEU A 29 3.47 -0.03 -4.28
CA LEU A 29 3.24 1.24 -4.95
C LEU A 29 4.51 1.68 -5.67
N HIS A 30 4.43 1.89 -6.98
CA HIS A 30 5.60 2.24 -7.81
C HIS A 30 5.96 3.74 -7.72
N SER A 31 6.18 4.23 -6.50
CA SER A 31 6.65 5.60 -6.27
C SER A 31 7.32 5.72 -4.90
N THR A 32 8.55 6.25 -4.85
CA THR A 32 9.21 6.59 -3.58
C THR A 32 8.70 7.88 -2.95
N TYR A 33 7.89 8.65 -3.67
CA TYR A 33 7.21 9.83 -3.11
C TYR A 33 6.04 9.48 -2.22
N ARG A 34 5.63 8.21 -2.20
CA ARG A 34 4.60 7.71 -1.30
C ARG A 34 5.20 7.31 0.04
N SER A 35 4.52 7.68 1.11
CA SER A 35 4.73 7.17 2.45
C SER A 35 4.49 5.66 2.51
N ALA A 36 5.10 5.03 3.50
CA ALA A 36 4.85 3.65 3.85
C ALA A 36 3.33 3.38 3.97
N PRO A 37 2.78 2.38 3.26
CA PRO A 37 1.38 2.00 3.42
C PRO A 37 1.10 1.58 4.86
N THR A 38 -0.04 2.02 5.38
CA THR A 38 -0.49 1.73 6.75
C THR A 38 -1.92 1.19 6.73
N SER A 39 -2.26 0.32 7.69
CA SER A 39 -3.61 -0.21 7.86
C SER A 39 -4.38 0.63 8.86
N SER A 40 -5.63 0.98 8.54
CA SER A 40 -6.55 1.68 9.44
C SER A 40 -7.01 0.81 10.61
N ASP A 41 -6.97 -0.52 10.46
CA ASP A 41 -7.35 -1.48 11.50
C ASP A 41 -6.37 -2.65 11.54
N THR A 42 -5.43 -2.58 12.49
CA THR A 42 -4.40 -3.60 12.70
C THR A 42 -4.92 -4.89 13.33
N ARG A 43 -6.15 -4.91 13.85
CA ARG A 43 -6.78 -6.12 14.40
C ARG A 43 -7.39 -6.99 13.31
N THR A 44 -7.93 -6.34 12.27
CA THR A 44 -8.52 -7.00 11.11
C THR A 44 -7.43 -7.31 10.07
N LEU A 45 -6.58 -6.33 9.77
CA LEU A 45 -5.48 -6.41 8.81
C LEU A 45 -4.16 -6.01 9.48
N ALA A 46 -3.43 -7.00 9.97
CA ALA A 46 -2.21 -6.78 10.75
C ALA A 46 -0.99 -6.67 9.82
N PRO A 47 -0.10 -5.67 9.99
CA PRO A 47 1.18 -5.68 9.29
C PRO A 47 1.98 -6.93 9.67
N VAL A 48 2.52 -7.62 8.66
CA VAL A 48 3.36 -8.82 8.86
C VAL A 48 4.80 -8.40 9.09
N ASP A 49 5.24 -7.44 8.29
CA ASP A 49 6.62 -6.97 8.24
C ASP A 49 6.67 -5.45 8.21
N ARG A 50 7.87 -4.89 8.33
CA ARG A 50 8.04 -3.44 8.26
C ARG A 50 7.71 -2.96 6.85
N SER A 51 6.82 -1.97 6.72
CA SER A 51 6.64 -1.22 5.48
C SER A 51 7.96 -0.51 5.13
N VAL A 52 8.45 -0.69 3.91
CA VAL A 52 9.76 -0.17 3.47
C VAL A 52 9.59 0.50 2.12
N THR A 53 10.36 1.56 1.91
CA THR A 53 10.46 2.22 0.61
C THR A 53 11.83 1.92 0.03
N THR A 54 11.87 1.21 -1.08
CA THR A 54 13.11 0.85 -1.76
C THR A 54 13.29 1.72 -2.99
N PRO A 55 14.26 2.66 -3.01
CA PRO A 55 14.61 3.38 -4.22
C PRO A 55 15.21 2.42 -5.25
N THR A 56 14.86 2.59 -6.52
CA THR A 56 15.49 1.83 -7.60
C THR A 56 16.88 2.42 -7.88
N ARG A 57 17.93 1.59 -7.83
CA ARG A 57 19.33 2.02 -8.02
C ARG A 57 19.65 2.65 -9.38
N THR A 58 18.79 2.47 -10.38
CA THR A 58 18.97 3.01 -11.74
C THR A 58 18.37 4.40 -11.94
N CYS A 59 17.83 5.03 -10.89
CA CYS A 59 17.25 6.37 -11.02
C CYS A 59 18.02 7.43 -10.28
N GLU A 60 18.01 8.62 -10.89
CA GLU A 60 18.58 9.82 -10.31
C GLU A 60 17.90 10.15 -8.96
N PRO A 61 18.68 10.62 -7.98
CA PRO A 61 18.13 11.18 -6.75
C PRO A 61 17.07 12.26 -7.08
N GLY A 62 15.87 12.15 -6.52
CA GLY A 62 14.78 13.07 -6.82
C GLY A 62 13.96 12.74 -8.08
N ALA A 63 14.17 11.59 -8.72
CA ALA A 63 13.30 11.10 -9.79
C ALA A 63 12.01 10.42 -9.27
N GLY A 64 11.97 10.04 -7.99
CA GLY A 64 10.82 9.30 -7.42
C GLY A 64 10.76 7.82 -7.78
N CYS A 65 11.79 7.29 -8.46
CA CYS A 65 11.79 5.90 -8.87
C CYS A 65 12.13 4.97 -7.71
N GLY A 66 11.24 4.01 -7.51
CA GLY A 66 11.34 3.00 -6.49
C GLY A 66 9.97 2.61 -6.05
N ILE A 67 9.92 1.81 -5.01
CA ILE A 67 8.74 1.03 -4.66
C ILE A 67 8.52 1.15 -3.17
N ALA A 68 7.38 1.70 -2.78
CA ALA A 68 6.88 1.61 -1.43
C ALA A 68 6.16 0.27 -1.28
N PHE A 69 6.67 -0.59 -0.40
CA PHE A 69 6.13 -1.91 -0.16
C PHE A 69 5.68 -2.10 1.29
N ALA A 70 4.60 -2.85 1.48
CA ALA A 70 4.12 -3.26 2.80
C ALA A 70 3.41 -4.62 2.70
N ASP A 71 3.60 -5.48 3.70
CA ASP A 71 2.92 -6.78 3.79
C ASP A 71 1.94 -6.77 4.97
N PHE A 72 0.70 -7.19 4.71
CA PHE A 72 -0.36 -7.30 5.69
C PHE A 72 -0.98 -8.70 5.69
N ALA A 73 -1.31 -9.20 6.86
CA ALA A 73 -2.05 -10.44 7.05
C ALA A 73 -3.50 -10.13 7.44
N ALA A 74 -4.44 -10.66 6.64
CA ALA A 74 -5.85 -10.68 6.99
C ALA A 74 -6.06 -11.64 8.18
N ARG A 75 -6.29 -11.11 9.38
CA ARG A 75 -6.40 -11.91 10.62
C ARG A 75 -7.83 -12.28 10.96
N ARG A 76 -8.77 -11.36 10.77
CA ARG A 76 -10.19 -11.54 11.11
C ARG A 76 -11.08 -11.00 10.01
N ALA A 77 -12.27 -11.56 9.89
CA ALA A 77 -13.31 -11.01 9.04
C ALA A 77 -13.68 -9.59 9.50
N GLY A 78 -13.91 -8.70 8.55
CA GLY A 78 -14.13 -7.28 8.78
C GLY A 78 -13.64 -6.44 7.61
N THR A 79 -13.63 -5.13 7.77
CA THR A 79 -13.20 -4.20 6.73
C THR A 79 -12.06 -3.34 7.27
N ALA A 80 -10.94 -3.32 6.57
CA ALA A 80 -9.79 -2.49 6.87
C ALA A 80 -9.42 -1.67 5.64
N GLN A 81 -8.95 -0.43 5.83
CA GLN A 81 -8.46 0.40 4.75
C GLN A 81 -6.93 0.45 4.82
N ILE A 82 -6.29 0.43 3.66
CA ILE A 82 -4.87 0.69 3.55
C ILE A 82 -4.71 2.10 3.00
N LEU A 83 -3.97 2.91 3.73
CA LEU A 83 -3.73 4.32 3.43
C LEU A 83 -2.25 4.53 3.11
N ALA A 84 -1.98 5.28 2.06
CA ALA A 84 -0.66 5.80 1.75
C ALA A 84 -0.79 7.23 1.19
N HIS A 85 0.10 8.13 1.59
CA HIS A 85 0.07 9.52 1.16
C HIS A 85 1.31 9.83 0.34
N ARG A 86 1.23 10.73 -0.64
CA ARG A 86 2.40 11.34 -1.30
C ARG A 86 2.34 12.84 -1.16
N ASN A 87 3.48 13.44 -0.85
CA ASN A 87 3.62 14.89 -0.81
C ASN A 87 4.05 15.47 -2.17
N SER A 88 4.73 14.65 -2.99
CA SER A 88 5.26 15.05 -4.30
C SER A 88 4.59 14.25 -5.41
N CYS A 89 4.10 14.95 -6.44
CA CYS A 89 3.43 14.36 -7.60
C CYS A 89 4.32 14.30 -8.85
N GLY A 90 5.63 14.52 -8.69
CA GLY A 90 6.64 14.55 -9.76
C GLY A 90 7.41 15.87 -9.77
N GLU A 91 8.69 15.84 -10.19
CA GLU A 91 9.54 17.05 -10.33
C GLU A 91 9.65 17.92 -9.05
N ALA A 92 9.48 17.33 -7.87
CA ALA A 92 9.34 18.06 -6.60
C ALA A 92 8.13 19.03 -6.53
N ARG A 93 7.15 18.89 -7.43
CA ARG A 93 5.89 19.64 -7.36
C ARG A 93 5.00 19.07 -6.23
N PRO A 94 4.42 19.95 -5.39
CA PRO A 94 3.44 19.52 -4.42
C PRO A 94 2.23 18.90 -5.13
N CYS A 95 1.71 17.81 -4.58
CA CYS A 95 0.45 17.25 -5.06
C CYS A 95 -0.69 18.27 -4.89
N GLY A 96 -1.55 18.38 -5.91
CA GLY A 96 -2.82 19.09 -5.77
C GLY A 96 -3.74 18.42 -4.73
N PRO A 97 -4.77 19.12 -4.24
CA PRO A 97 -5.70 18.59 -3.25
C PRO A 97 -6.34 17.28 -3.77
N GLY A 98 -6.24 16.20 -3.00
CA GLY A 98 -6.78 14.88 -3.33
C GLY A 98 -5.98 14.05 -4.34
N GLN A 99 -4.89 14.59 -4.91
CA GLN A 99 -4.02 13.82 -5.78
C GLN A 99 -2.92 13.09 -4.98
N GLY A 100 -2.77 13.37 -3.70
CA GLY A 100 -1.73 12.79 -2.84
C GLY A 100 -2.11 11.44 -2.23
N ASP A 101 -3.39 11.13 -2.20
CA ASP A 101 -3.89 10.06 -1.34
C ASP A 101 -4.06 8.76 -2.12
N PHE A 102 -3.73 7.66 -1.46
CA PHE A 102 -4.04 6.31 -1.88
C PHE A 102 -4.80 5.65 -0.75
N ALA A 103 -6.01 5.20 -1.05
CA ALA A 103 -6.83 4.42 -0.15
C ALA A 103 -7.30 3.18 -0.89
N VAL A 104 -7.16 2.00 -0.29
CA VAL A 104 -7.80 0.77 -0.79
C VAL A 104 -8.53 0.10 0.35
N THR A 105 -9.75 -0.35 0.09
CA THR A 105 -10.56 -1.01 1.11
C THR A 105 -10.40 -2.52 0.97
N ILE A 106 -9.93 -3.18 2.01
CA ILE A 106 -9.83 -4.63 2.10
C ILE A 106 -11.00 -5.15 2.91
N LYS A 107 -11.86 -5.94 2.28
CA LYS A 107 -12.97 -6.63 2.94
C LYS A 107 -12.58 -8.08 3.15
N ILE A 108 -12.48 -8.49 4.40
CA ILE A 108 -12.07 -9.82 4.82
C ILE A 108 -13.34 -10.60 5.19
N THR A 109 -13.55 -11.73 4.52
CA THR A 109 -14.66 -12.66 4.76
C THR A 109 -14.17 -13.95 5.40
#